data_AF-A0A8B7DLD5-F1
#
_entry.id   AF-A0A8B7DLD5-F1
#
_cell.length_a   1.000
_cell.length_b   1.000
_cell.length_c   1.000
_cell.angle_alpha   90.00
_cell.angle_beta   90.00
_cell.angle_gamma   90.00
#
_symmetry.space_group_name_H-M   'P 1'
#
loop_
_entity.id
_entity.type
_entity.pdbx_description
1 polymer ?
#
loop_
_entity_poly.entity_id
_entity_poly.type
_entity_poly.pdbx_seq_one_letter_code
_entity_poly.pdbx_strand_id
1 'polypeptide(L)'
;MNSSEIINKNPLSELEGAIDELMSYFRKTWPNESITPKMHLLESHCVDFIRNWNSGLDIYGEQGLESMHAEFNSMNSTFCHMKGKQRLRSILSNHYIKNSPEALIIRPTIKKRKPYKRKA
;
A
#
# COMPACT_ATOMS: atom_id res chain seq x y z
N MET A 1 -2.32 7.35 5.17
CA MET A 1 -3.43 6.37 4.99
C MET A 1 -3.75 6.40 3.51
N ASN A 2 -3.59 5.27 2.82
CA ASN A 2 -4.13 5.16 1.46
C ASN A 2 -5.65 5.12 1.58
N SER A 3 -6.33 6.05 0.93
CA SER A 3 -7.79 6.06 0.81
C SER A 3 -8.18 5.10 -0.30
N SER A 4 -8.14 3.80 0.01
CA SER A 4 -8.55 2.73 -0.90
C SER A 4 -10.07 2.73 -1.01
N GLU A 5 -10.60 3.66 -1.78
CA GLU A 5 -12.02 3.75 -2.06
C GLU A 5 -12.35 3.10 -3.40
N ILE A 6 -13.47 2.39 -3.45
CA ILE A 6 -14.05 1.93 -4.71
C ILE A 6 -14.41 3.17 -5.52
N ILE A 7 -13.74 3.36 -6.65
CA ILE A 7 -13.93 4.54 -7.49
C ILE A 7 -15.29 4.41 -8.18
N ASN A 8 -16.23 5.31 -7.85
CA ASN A 8 -17.49 5.43 -8.61
C ASN A 8 -17.20 5.84 -10.06
N LYS A 9 -18.09 5.54 -11.02
CA LYS A 9 -17.81 5.73 -12.46
C LYS A 9 -17.72 7.20 -12.94
N ASN A 10 -18.46 8.13 -12.31
CA ASN A 10 -18.48 9.55 -12.69
C ASN A 10 -17.10 10.28 -12.68
N PRO A 11 -16.17 10.03 -11.74
CA PRO A 11 -14.85 10.69 -11.72
C PRO A 11 -13.84 10.26 -12.80
N LEU A 12 -14.15 9.28 -13.67
CA LEU A 12 -13.15 8.75 -14.60
C LEU A 12 -12.84 9.69 -15.78
N SER A 13 -13.83 10.40 -16.32
CA SER A 13 -13.62 11.35 -17.41
C SER A 13 -12.82 12.58 -16.97
N GLU A 14 -13.03 13.03 -15.72
CA GLU A 14 -12.26 14.12 -15.13
C GLU A 14 -10.80 13.71 -14.92
N LEU A 15 -10.57 12.46 -14.46
CA LEU A 15 -9.23 11.90 -14.34
C LEU A 15 -8.52 11.79 -15.68
N GLU A 16 -9.21 11.28 -16.71
CA GLU A 16 -8.68 11.16 -18.07
C GLU A 16 -8.26 12.53 -18.62
N GLY A 17 -9.13 13.54 -18.52
CA GLY A 17 -8.81 14.91 -18.94
C GLY A 17 -7.63 15.54 -18.17
N ALA A 18 -7.53 15.29 -16.87
CA ALA A 18 -6.41 15.78 -16.07
C ALA A 18 -5.07 15.11 -16.45
N ILE A 19 -5.11 13.82 -16.78
CA ILE A 19 -3.93 13.09 -17.28
C ILE A 19 -3.50 13.66 -18.64
N ASP A 20 -4.44 13.90 -19.56
CA ASP A 20 -4.16 14.48 -20.86
C ASP A 20 -3.55 15.89 -20.76
N GLU A 21 -4.08 16.71 -19.86
CA GLU A 21 -3.54 18.05 -19.59
C GLU A 21 -2.10 17.98 -19.06
N LEU A 22 -1.86 17.13 -18.07
CA LEU A 22 -0.52 16.92 -17.49
C LEU A 22 0.48 16.46 -18.56
N MET A 23 0.11 15.46 -19.36
CA MET A 23 0.99 14.86 -20.35
C MET A 23 1.23 15.80 -21.55
N SER A 24 0.24 16.63 -21.91
CA SER A 24 0.39 17.71 -22.89
C SER A 24 1.33 18.80 -22.39
N TYR A 25 1.17 19.22 -21.12
CA TYR A 25 2.05 20.19 -20.49
C TYR A 25 3.49 19.68 -20.40
N PHE A 26 3.69 18.42 -20.01
CA PHE A 26 5.02 17.81 -19.90
C PHE A 26 5.75 17.83 -21.25
N ARG A 27 5.11 17.35 -22.32
CA ARG A 27 5.72 17.32 -23.67
C ARG A 27 6.00 18.72 -24.20
N LYS A 28 5.16 19.71 -23.89
CA LYS A 28 5.38 21.10 -24.28
C LYS A 28 6.55 21.75 -23.55
N THR A 29 6.68 21.48 -22.26
CA THR A 29 7.69 22.10 -21.39
C THR A 29 9.05 21.46 -21.57
N TRP A 30 9.09 20.14 -21.78
CA TRP A 30 10.32 19.36 -21.96
C TRP A 30 10.27 18.52 -23.24
N PRO A 31 10.34 19.15 -24.42
CA PRO A 31 10.13 18.46 -25.70
C PRO A 31 11.20 17.41 -26.05
N ASN A 32 12.38 17.50 -25.42
CA ASN A 32 13.50 16.58 -25.65
C ASN A 32 13.58 15.47 -24.60
N GLU A 33 12.71 15.49 -23.59
CA GLU A 33 12.71 14.48 -22.53
C GLU A 33 11.90 13.25 -22.94
N SER A 34 12.36 12.09 -22.48
CA SER A 34 11.66 10.83 -22.70
C SER A 34 10.50 10.65 -21.73
N ILE A 35 9.44 9.96 -22.17
CA ILE A 35 8.35 9.54 -21.29
C ILE A 35 8.80 8.30 -20.50
N THR A 36 8.76 8.38 -19.17
CA THR A 36 9.09 7.22 -18.32
C THR A 36 8.00 6.16 -18.39
N PRO A 37 8.32 4.88 -18.08
CA PRO A 37 7.32 3.82 -18.04
C PRO A 37 6.14 4.11 -17.10
N LYS A 38 6.37 4.80 -15.97
CA LYS A 38 5.30 5.20 -15.04
C LYS A 38 4.37 6.24 -15.64
N MET A 39 4.91 7.19 -16.38
CA MET A 39 4.10 8.19 -17.08
C MET A 39 3.32 7.55 -18.23
N HIS A 40 3.92 6.62 -18.98
CA HIS A 40 3.20 5.85 -19.99
C HIS A 40 2.07 5.00 -19.37
N LEU A 41 2.31 4.37 -18.23
CA LEU A 41 1.28 3.62 -17.50
C LEU A 41 0.13 4.53 -17.06
N LEU A 42 0.46 5.72 -16.55
CA LEU A 42 -0.52 6.73 -16.17
C LEU A 42 -1.36 7.18 -17.37
N GLU A 43 -0.71 7.55 -18.47
CA GLU A 43 -1.33 8.09 -19.68
C GLU A 43 -2.17 7.06 -20.43
N SER A 44 -1.64 5.86 -20.65
CA SER A 44 -2.22 4.90 -21.60
C SER A 44 -3.01 3.77 -20.95
N HIS A 45 -2.84 3.52 -19.64
CA HIS A 45 -3.39 2.30 -19.01
C HIS A 45 -4.18 2.56 -17.72
N CYS A 46 -3.97 3.69 -17.05
CA CYS A 46 -4.59 3.97 -15.74
C CYS A 46 -6.12 3.95 -15.78
N VAL A 47 -6.72 4.72 -16.70
CA VAL A 47 -8.18 4.86 -16.80
C VAL A 47 -8.82 3.53 -17.21
N ASP A 48 -8.24 2.84 -18.19
CA ASP A 48 -8.71 1.52 -18.63
C ASP A 48 -8.62 0.46 -17.53
N PHE A 49 -7.54 0.48 -16.75
CA PHE A 49 -7.43 -0.40 -15.59
C PHE A 49 -8.55 -0.14 -14.59
N ILE A 50 -8.76 1.11 -14.17
CA ILE A 50 -9.81 1.44 -13.19
C ILE A 50 -11.19 1.10 -13.75
N ARG A 51 -11.43 1.34 -15.04
CA ARG A 51 -12.69 1.01 -15.72
C ARG A 51 -12.97 -0.50 -15.73
N ASN A 52 -11.95 -1.32 -15.94
CA ASN A 52 -12.08 -2.78 -15.99
C ASN A 52 -12.22 -3.42 -14.60
N TRP A 53 -11.51 -2.88 -13.60
CA TRP A 53 -11.41 -3.50 -12.27
C TRP A 53 -12.21 -2.77 -11.18
N ASN A 54 -12.83 -1.64 -11.51
CA ASN A 54 -13.65 -0.79 -10.63
C ASN A 54 -13.00 -0.53 -9.26
N SER A 55 -11.68 -0.31 -9.30
CA SER A 55 -10.81 -0.25 -8.13
C SER A 55 -9.64 0.69 -8.42
N GLY A 56 -9.19 1.40 -7.40
CA GLY A 56 -7.96 2.18 -7.47
C GLY A 56 -6.73 1.29 -7.71
N LEU A 57 -5.68 1.88 -8.28
CA LEU A 57 -4.36 1.23 -8.47
C LEU A 57 -3.68 0.91 -7.14
N ASP A 58 -4.04 1.60 -6.06
CA ASP A 58 -3.47 1.45 -4.74
C ASP A 58 -3.79 0.08 -4.10
N ILE A 59 -4.99 -0.45 -4.33
CA ILE A 59 -5.41 -1.79 -3.89
C ILE A 59 -4.52 -2.88 -4.51
N TYR A 60 -4.07 -2.67 -5.74
CA TYR A 60 -3.17 -3.58 -6.47
C TYR A 60 -1.69 -3.19 -6.34
N GLY A 61 -1.38 -2.19 -5.51
CA GLY A 61 -0.03 -1.71 -5.31
C GLY A 61 0.78 -2.61 -4.37
N GLU A 62 2.10 -2.43 -4.41
CA GLU A 62 3.06 -3.24 -3.63
C GLU A 62 3.21 -2.80 -2.16
N GLN A 63 2.47 -1.77 -1.74
CA GLN A 63 2.59 -1.21 -0.37
C GLN A 63 2.27 -2.23 0.72
N GLY A 64 1.32 -3.13 0.48
CA GLY A 64 1.01 -4.22 1.39
C GLY A 64 2.20 -5.17 1.57
N LEU A 65 2.88 -5.51 0.47
CA LEU A 65 4.04 -6.39 0.48
C LEU A 65 5.23 -5.74 1.18
N GLU A 66 5.48 -4.45 0.95
CA GLU A 66 6.57 -3.72 1.61
C GLU A 66 6.37 -3.64 3.12
N SER A 67 5.12 -3.43 3.57
CA SER A 67 4.76 -3.51 4.98
C SER A 67 5.03 -4.90 5.57
N MET A 68 4.71 -5.96 4.83
CA MET A 68 5.03 -7.33 5.22
C MET A 68 6.56 -7.52 5.35
N HIS A 69 7.36 -7.05 4.38
CA HIS A 69 8.82 -7.12 4.48
C HIS A 69 9.36 -6.47 5.76
N ALA A 70 8.87 -5.28 6.11
CA ALA A 70 9.23 -4.62 7.35
C ALA A 70 8.86 -5.44 8.60
N GLU A 71 7.68 -6.07 8.60
CA GLU A 71 7.27 -6.96 9.68
C GLU A 71 8.19 -8.20 9.79
N PHE A 72 8.49 -8.85 8.66
CA PHE A 72 9.39 -10.00 8.62
C PHE A 72 10.79 -9.65 9.11
N ASN A 73 11.33 -8.48 8.74
CA ASN A 73 12.61 -7.99 9.26
C ASN A 73 12.60 -7.81 10.78
N SER A 74 11.51 -7.24 11.32
CA SER A 74 11.32 -7.10 12.76
C SER A 74 11.25 -8.45 13.49
N MET A 75 10.48 -9.41 12.95
CA MET A 75 10.43 -10.77 13.49
C MET A 75 11.79 -11.47 13.39
N ASN A 76 12.51 -11.26 12.30
CA ASN A 76 13.84 -11.82 12.11
C ASN A 76 14.79 -11.35 13.23
N SER A 77 14.75 -10.07 13.59
CA SER A 77 15.47 -9.53 14.75
C SER A 77 15.02 -10.17 16.07
N THR A 78 13.71 -10.32 16.26
CA THR A 78 13.12 -10.93 17.47
C THR A 78 13.58 -12.38 17.69
N PHE A 79 13.60 -13.19 16.63
CA PHE A 79 13.98 -14.60 16.67
C PHE A 79 15.46 -14.84 16.32
N CYS A 80 16.33 -13.82 16.42
CA CYS A 80 17.73 -13.91 15.98
C CYS A 80 18.55 -15.01 16.68
N HIS A 81 18.17 -15.36 17.91
CA HIS A 81 18.82 -16.41 18.71
C HIS A 81 18.48 -17.83 18.24
N MET A 82 17.43 -18.01 17.44
CA MET A 82 17.03 -19.31 16.89
C MET A 82 17.83 -19.66 15.63
N LYS A 83 18.19 -20.92 15.45
CA LYS A 83 19.01 -21.36 14.30
C LYS A 83 18.22 -22.15 13.27
N GLY A 84 18.58 -21.98 12.00
CA GLY A 84 18.09 -22.78 10.88
C GLY A 84 16.57 -22.80 10.73
N LYS A 85 16.01 -23.97 10.43
CA LYS A 85 14.57 -24.16 10.13
C LYS A 85 13.65 -23.80 11.30
N GLN A 86 14.13 -23.88 12.54
CA GLN A 86 13.32 -23.51 13.70
C GLN A 86 12.99 -22.01 13.71
N ARG A 87 13.97 -21.16 13.34
CA ARG A 87 13.74 -19.71 13.21
C ARG A 87 12.68 -19.39 12.19
N LEU A 88 12.78 -20.00 11.00
CA LEU A 88 11.80 -19.81 9.93
C LEU A 88 10.39 -20.24 10.36
N ARG A 89 10.26 -21.41 11.00
CA ARG A 89 8.98 -21.89 11.52
C ARG A 89 8.38 -20.91 12.52
N SER A 90 9.16 -20.39 13.46
CA SER A 90 8.69 -19.40 14.44
C SER A 90 8.24 -18.09 13.81
N ILE A 91 8.98 -17.57 12.82
CA ILE A 91 8.60 -16.37 12.08
C ILE A 91 7.27 -16.58 11.36
N LEU A 92 7.12 -17.69 10.63
CA LEU A 92 5.90 -17.99 9.89
C LEU A 92 4.70 -18.22 10.81
N SER A 93 4.87 -18.99 11.90
CA SER A 93 3.80 -19.20 12.88
C SER A 93 3.36 -17.90 13.54
N ASN A 94 4.31 -17.01 13.90
CA ASN A 94 3.99 -15.73 14.49
C ASN A 94 3.26 -14.80 13.52
N HIS A 95 3.71 -14.73 12.26
CA HIS A 95 3.02 -13.96 11.21
C HIS A 95 1.60 -14.47 10.97
N TYR A 96 1.42 -15.80 10.91
CA TYR A 96 0.12 -16.43 10.72
C TYR A 96 -0.85 -16.09 11.86
N ILE A 97 -0.43 -16.24 13.12
CA ILE A 97 -1.28 -15.95 14.28
C ILE A 97 -1.67 -14.47 14.32
N LYS A 98 -0.75 -13.56 13.98
CA LYS A 98 -1.04 -12.12 13.99
C LYS A 98 -2.06 -11.70 12.94
N ASN A 99 -2.04 -12.34 11.77
CA ASN A 99 -2.84 -11.96 10.60
C ASN A 99 -4.05 -12.89 10.38
N SER A 100 -4.21 -13.94 11.18
CA SER A 100 -5.40 -14.81 11.16
C SER A 100 -6.64 -13.99 11.51
N PRO A 101 -7.68 -13.99 10.66
CA PRO A 101 -8.94 -13.32 10.94
C PRO A 101 -9.55 -13.75 12.28
N GLU A 102 -9.46 -15.05 12.60
CA GLU A 102 -9.97 -15.63 13.84
C GLU A 102 -9.24 -15.08 15.07
N ALA A 103 -7.91 -14.97 14.99
CA ALA A 103 -7.10 -14.43 16.08
C ALA A 103 -7.33 -12.92 16.28
N LEU A 104 -7.61 -12.17 15.21
CA LEU A 104 -7.93 -10.75 15.29
C LEU A 104 -9.23 -10.47 16.05
N ILE A 105 -10.25 -11.33 15.89
CA ILE A 105 -11.54 -11.21 16.59
C ILE A 105 -11.36 -11.35 18.11
N ILE A 106 -10.47 -12.24 18.56
CA ILE A 106 -10.28 -12.57 19.98
C ILE A 106 -9.24 -11.65 20.63
N ARG A 107 -8.56 -10.81 19.85
CA ARG A 107 -7.44 -10.00 20.33
C ARG A 107 -7.93 -8.98 21.38
N PRO A 108 -7.37 -8.99 22.60
CA PRO A 108 -7.84 -8.09 23.65
C PRO A 108 -7.55 -6.63 23.27
N THR A 109 -8.56 -5.77 23.46
CA THR A 109 -8.39 -4.32 23.29
C THR A 109 -7.56 -3.76 24.45
N ILE A 110 -6.31 -3.39 24.17
CA ILE A 110 -5.46 -2.72 25.15
C ILE A 110 -6.02 -1.32 25.38
N LYS A 111 -6.57 -1.06 26.58
CA LYS A 111 -6.94 0.30 27.00
C LYS A 111 -5.68 1.16 27.04
N LYS A 112 -5.53 2.08 26.07
CA LYS A 112 -4.44 3.07 26.07
C LYS A 112 -4.53 3.89 27.37
N ARG A 113 -3.43 3.98 28.11
CA ARG A 113 -3.34 4.85 29.29
C ARG A 113 -3.62 6.30 28.87
N LYS A 114 -4.46 7.01 29.63
CA LYS A 114 -4.71 8.44 29.39
C LYS A 114 -3.36 9.18 29.45
N PRO A 115 -3.06 10.07 28.48
CA PRO A 115 -1.83 10.83 28.50
C PRO A 115 -1.78 11.66 29.78
N TYR A 116 -0.62 11.63 30.45
CA TYR A 116 -0.38 12.42 31.65
C TYR A 116 -0.42 13.91 31.27
N LYS A 117 -1.44 14.65 31.74
CA LYS A 117 -1.47 16.10 31.62
C LYS A 117 -0.46 16.69 32.61
N ARG A 118 0.67 17.20 32.12
CA ARG A 118 1.52 18.10 32.92
C ARG A 118 0.68 19.33 33.27
N LYS A 119 0.53 19.64 34.56
CA LYS A 119 -0.03 20.93 34.99
C LYS A 119 0.95 22.02 34.54
N ALA A 120 0.42 23.02 33.83
CA ALA A 120 1.15 24.23 33.48
C ALA A 120 1.45 25.06 34.73
#